data_AF-A0A1Y3MHA3-F1
#
_entry.id   AF-A0A1Y3MHA3-F1
#
_cell.length_a   1.000
_cell.length_b   1.000
_cell.length_c   1.000
_cell.angle_alpha   90.00
_cell.angle_beta   90.00
_cell.angle_gamma   90.00
#
_symmetry.space_group_name_H-M   'P 1'
#
loop_
_entity.id
_entity.type
_entity.pdbx_description
1 polymer ?
#
loop_
_entity_poly.entity_id
_entity_poly.type
_entity_poly.pdbx_seq_one_letter_code
_entity_poly.pdbx_strand_id
1 'polypeptide(L)'
;MKKIACLHAHHSNIEYIERAFEVLEIELIHFVDPILSRRIESDKGFGRAQAQNKLKNQLKWIAESNIDAVLITCTSYITLIQKEEFSITKPIIKIDEPFFEMLCNVQGPQTILFTNPSTAPGTVERLNRFAQQKQKSIDIKVLIIEDTFELIISDSCFLGLFNFTYRI
;
A
#
# COMPACT_ATOMS: atom_id res chain seq x y z
N MET A 1 8.36 19.17 15.90
CA MET A 1 7.49 18.63 14.85
C MET A 1 7.92 17.21 14.54
N LYS A 2 6.97 16.27 14.46
CA LYS A 2 7.26 14.87 14.11
C LYS A 2 7.44 14.74 12.59
N LYS A 3 8.31 13.84 12.12
CA LYS A 3 8.61 13.63 10.70
C LYS A 3 8.27 12.20 10.27
N ILE A 4 7.41 12.04 9.26
CA ILE A 4 7.07 10.74 8.70
C ILE A 4 7.59 10.67 7.26
N ALA A 5 8.42 9.66 6.98
CA ALA A 5 8.80 9.34 5.61
C ALA A 5 7.73 8.49 4.96
N CYS A 6 7.20 8.92 3.82
CA CYS A 6 6.17 8.20 3.07
C CYS A 6 6.81 7.54 1.84
N LEU A 7 6.82 6.21 1.77
CA LEU A 7 7.32 5.45 0.63
C LEU A 7 6.17 5.04 -0.29
N HIS A 8 6.24 5.48 -1.54
CA HIS A 8 5.23 5.27 -2.58
C HIS A 8 5.81 4.54 -3.80
N ALA A 9 4.97 3.76 -4.46
CA ALA A 9 5.27 3.25 -5.81
C ALA A 9 4.90 4.26 -6.91
N HIS A 10 3.97 5.18 -6.63
CA HIS A 10 3.50 6.18 -7.57
C HIS A 10 3.20 7.50 -6.85
N HIS A 11 3.36 8.64 -7.54
CA HIS A 11 3.18 9.97 -6.96
C HIS A 11 1.70 10.31 -6.68
N SER A 12 0.75 9.62 -7.34
CA SER A 12 -0.69 9.85 -7.18
C SER A 12 -1.18 9.70 -5.73
N ASN A 13 -0.47 8.96 -4.88
CA ASN A 13 -0.83 8.80 -3.47
C ASN A 13 -0.44 10.00 -2.60
N ILE A 14 0.43 10.91 -3.08
CA ILE A 14 0.97 12.01 -2.26
C ILE A 14 -0.16 12.92 -1.77
N GLU A 15 -1.01 13.40 -2.67
CA GLU A 15 -2.11 14.32 -2.33
C GLU A 15 -3.08 13.72 -1.30
N TYR A 16 -3.43 12.44 -1.45
CA TYR A 16 -4.31 11.76 -0.49
C TYR A 16 -3.69 11.66 0.91
N ILE A 17 -2.38 11.40 0.98
CA ILE A 17 -1.68 11.31 2.26
C ILE A 17 -1.51 12.70 2.89
N GLU A 18 -1.13 13.71 2.11
CA GLU A 18 -1.04 15.10 2.60
C GLU A 18 -2.38 15.56 3.19
N ARG A 19 -3.48 15.35 2.46
CA ARG A 19 -4.83 15.68 2.93
C ARG A 19 -5.24 14.91 4.18
N ALA A 20 -4.87 13.63 4.30
CA ALA A 20 -5.19 12.82 5.48
C ALA A 20 -4.45 13.28 6.74
N PHE A 21 -3.30 13.95 6.59
CA PHE A 21 -2.46 14.44 7.68
C PHE A 21 -2.53 15.97 7.87
N GLU A 22 -3.28 16.69 7.05
CA GLU A 22 -3.36 18.17 7.02
C GLU A 22 -3.65 18.80 8.41
N VAL A 23 -4.47 18.13 9.22
CA VAL A 23 -4.86 18.61 10.56
C VAL A 23 -3.85 18.27 11.67
N LEU A 24 -2.79 17.55 11.34
CA LEU A 24 -1.77 17.08 12.28
C LEU A 24 -0.50 17.93 12.14
N GLU A 25 0.15 18.25 13.26
CA GLU A 25 1.46 18.92 13.25
C GLU A 25 2.61 17.93 12.93
N ILE A 26 2.56 17.37 11.73
CA ILE A 26 3.50 16.37 11.21
C ILE A 26 4.06 16.86 9.88
N GLU A 27 5.37 16.71 9.71
CA GLU A 27 6.05 16.91 8.43
C GLU A 27 6.11 15.59 7.67
N LEU A 28 5.59 15.59 6.45
CA LEU A 28 5.64 14.44 5.55
C LEU A 28 6.80 14.59 4.56
N ILE A 29 7.59 13.52 4.41
CA ILE A 29 8.72 13.47 3.47
C ILE A 29 8.45 12.35 2.47
N HIS A 30 8.19 12.70 1.22
CA HIS A 30 7.74 11.75 0.21
C HIS A 30 8.90 11.16 -0.59
N PHE A 31 9.00 9.83 -0.59
CA PHE A 31 9.91 9.04 -1.41
C PHE A 31 9.10 8.24 -2.42
N VAL A 32 9.37 8.44 -3.72
CA VAL A 32 8.69 7.72 -4.80
C VAL A 32 9.70 6.83 -5.52
N ASP A 33 9.45 5.53 -5.54
CA ASP A 33 10.22 4.56 -6.32
C ASP A 33 9.26 3.75 -7.18
N PRO A 34 9.10 4.07 -8.47
CA PRO A 34 8.25 3.31 -9.38
C PRO A 34 8.94 2.08 -9.97
N ILE A 35 10.24 1.89 -9.73
CA ILE A 35 11.04 0.86 -10.40
C ILE A 35 10.85 -0.49 -9.72
N LEU A 36 10.74 -0.52 -8.39
CA LEU A 36 10.57 -1.78 -7.66
C LEU A 36 9.28 -2.50 -8.08
N SER A 37 8.13 -1.81 -8.14
CA SER A 37 6.87 -2.40 -8.61
C SER A 37 6.97 -2.88 -10.06
N ARG A 38 7.50 -2.04 -10.96
CA ARG A 38 7.68 -2.39 -12.39
C ARG A 38 8.54 -3.64 -12.59
N ARG A 39 9.60 -3.82 -11.79
CA ARG A 39 10.44 -5.01 -11.88
C ARG A 39 9.75 -6.26 -11.36
N ILE A 40 8.96 -6.14 -10.29
CA ILE A 40 8.16 -7.27 -9.78
C ILE A 40 7.15 -7.75 -10.85
N GLU A 41 6.58 -6.81 -11.60
CA GLU A 41 5.56 -7.12 -12.62
C GLU A 41 6.15 -7.62 -13.94
N SER A 42 7.26 -7.04 -14.40
CA SER A 42 7.77 -7.27 -15.77
C SER A 42 8.99 -8.19 -15.87
N ASP A 43 9.77 -8.38 -14.80
CA ASP A 43 11.03 -9.12 -14.84
C ASP A 43 10.86 -10.52 -14.20
N LYS A 44 10.70 -11.54 -15.04
CA LYS A 44 10.58 -12.95 -14.61
C LYS A 44 11.80 -13.45 -13.83
N GLY A 45 12.97 -12.83 -14.01
CA GLY A 45 14.19 -13.15 -13.26
C GLY A 45 14.30 -12.40 -11.94
N PHE A 46 13.46 -11.38 -11.70
CA PHE A 46 13.43 -10.62 -10.47
C PHE A 46 12.59 -11.33 -9.40
N GLY A 47 13.26 -12.21 -8.66
CA GLY A 47 12.61 -13.02 -7.63
C GLY A 47 12.22 -12.20 -6.39
N ARG A 48 11.27 -12.75 -5.63
CA ARG A 48 10.80 -12.18 -4.35
C ARG A 48 11.95 -11.79 -3.42
N ALA A 49 12.98 -12.62 -3.26
CA ALA A 49 14.13 -12.33 -2.40
C ALA A 49 14.91 -11.07 -2.83
N GLN A 50 15.05 -10.83 -4.13
CA GLN A 50 15.70 -9.61 -4.63
C GLN A 50 14.83 -8.38 -4.39
N ALA A 51 13.51 -8.49 -4.60
CA ALA A 51 12.55 -7.44 -4.28
C ALA A 51 12.59 -7.06 -2.79
N GLN A 52 12.62 -8.07 -1.91
CA GLN A 52 12.73 -7.87 -0.47
C GLN A 52 14.05 -7.20 -0.08
N ASN A 53 15.18 -7.64 -0.64
CA ASN A 53 16.48 -7.01 -0.39
C ASN A 53 16.53 -5.55 -0.86
N LYS A 54 15.94 -5.24 -2.01
CA LYS A 54 15.82 -3.86 -2.50
C LYS A 54 14.98 -3.01 -1.56
N LEU A 55 13.80 -3.49 -1.16
CA LEU A 55 12.93 -2.80 -0.21
C LEU A 55 13.63 -2.60 1.14
N LYS A 56 14.32 -3.62 1.65
CA LYS A 56 15.12 -3.55 2.88
C LYS A 56 16.13 -2.41 2.85
N ASN A 57 16.92 -2.35 1.78
CA ASN A 57 17.96 -1.33 1.63
C ASN A 57 17.36 0.07 1.52
N GLN A 58 16.24 0.21 0.81
CA GLN A 58 15.53 1.47 0.70
C GLN A 58 14.96 1.94 2.04
N LEU A 59 14.27 1.06 2.77
CA LEU A 59 13.72 1.39 4.08
C LEU A 59 14.82 1.69 5.10
N LYS A 60 15.96 0.98 5.04
CA LYS A 60 17.13 1.28 5.86
C LYS A 60 17.68 2.68 5.58
N TRP A 61 17.89 3.02 4.30
CA TRP A 61 18.36 4.35 3.89
C TRP A 61 17.43 5.48 4.36
N ILE A 62 16.12 5.28 4.21
CA ILE A 62 15.10 6.23 4.70
C ILE A 62 15.16 6.33 6.24
N ALA A 63 15.26 5.21 6.95
CA ALA A 63 15.26 5.17 8.40
C ALA A 63 16.54 5.76 9.05
N GLU A 64 17.66 5.80 8.32
CA GLU A 64 18.91 6.47 8.72
C GLU A 64 18.82 8.01 8.61
N SER A 65 17.78 8.53 7.95
CA SER A 65 17.49 9.96 7.92
C SER A 65 16.84 10.46 9.22
N ASN A 66 16.74 11.78 9.39
CA ASN A 66 16.09 12.40 10.56
C ASN A 66 14.55 12.27 10.48
N ILE A 67 14.02 11.07 10.70
CA ILE A 67 12.59 10.75 10.70
C ILE A 67 12.17 10.02 11.98
N ASP A 68 10.89 10.10 12.31
CA ASP A 68 10.28 9.43 13.46
C ASP A 68 9.63 8.09 13.08
N ALA A 69 9.08 7.96 11.86
CA ALA A 69 8.47 6.74 11.35
C ALA A 69 8.49 6.67 9.82
N VAL A 70 8.30 5.47 9.27
CA VAL A 70 8.13 5.23 7.83
C VAL A 70 6.70 4.75 7.57
N LEU A 71 5.95 5.46 6.72
CA LEU A 71 4.67 5.05 6.17
C LEU A 71 4.87 4.43 4.79
N ILE A 72 4.40 3.21 4.57
CA ILE A 72 4.41 2.57 3.26
C ILE A 72 3.00 2.57 2.70
N THR A 73 2.82 3.16 1.52
CA THR A 73 1.50 3.35 0.89
C THR A 73 1.18 2.33 -0.21
N CYS A 74 2.19 1.64 -0.73
CA CYS A 74 2.01 0.64 -1.77
C CYS A 74 1.75 -0.75 -1.17
N THR A 75 0.56 -1.32 -1.37
CA THR A 75 0.22 -2.68 -0.93
C THR A 75 1.20 -3.72 -1.43
N SER A 76 1.65 -3.64 -2.69
CA SER A 76 2.69 -4.53 -3.24
C SER A 76 3.97 -4.50 -2.39
N TYR A 77 4.45 -3.32 -1.98
CA TYR A 77 5.66 -3.19 -1.15
C TYR A 77 5.43 -3.78 0.23
N ILE A 78 4.25 -3.55 0.79
CA ILE A 78 3.93 -4.08 2.11
C ILE A 78 3.91 -5.62 2.11
N THR A 79 3.46 -6.28 1.03
CA THR A 79 3.51 -7.75 0.92
C THR A 79 4.93 -8.34 0.93
N LEU A 80 5.97 -7.53 0.71
CA LEU A 80 7.37 -7.96 0.77
C LEU A 80 7.95 -7.92 2.19
N ILE A 81 7.26 -7.25 3.13
CA ILE A 81 7.72 -7.10 4.51
C ILE A 81 7.46 -8.38 5.29
N GLN A 82 8.53 -8.97 5.83
CA GLN A 82 8.45 -10.05 6.82
C GLN A 82 8.65 -9.47 8.22
N LYS A 83 8.01 -10.08 9.23
CA LYS A 83 7.99 -9.55 10.61
C LYS A 83 9.38 -9.54 11.26
N GLU A 84 10.29 -10.42 10.83
CA GLU A 84 11.54 -10.69 11.54
C GLU A 84 12.83 -10.21 10.84
N GLU A 85 12.79 -9.70 9.60
CA GLU A 85 14.01 -9.59 8.77
C GLU A 85 14.61 -8.19 8.59
N PHE A 86 13.89 -7.13 8.97
CA PHE A 86 14.39 -5.76 8.84
C PHE A 86 14.85 -5.24 10.19
N SER A 87 16.16 -5.19 10.40
CA SER A 87 16.82 -4.52 11.53
C SER A 87 16.66 -2.98 11.45
N ILE A 88 15.43 -2.52 11.31
CA ILE A 88 15.06 -1.11 11.21
C ILE A 88 14.50 -0.70 12.57
N THR A 89 15.12 0.31 13.19
CA THR A 89 14.76 0.77 14.53
C THR A 89 13.56 1.73 14.52
N LYS A 90 13.25 2.32 13.37
CA LYS A 90 12.13 3.23 13.19
C LYS A 90 10.83 2.44 12.95
N PRO A 91 9.69 2.84 13.56
CA PRO A 91 8.39 2.22 13.29
C PRO A 91 8.04 2.24 11.80
N ILE A 92 7.54 1.11 11.30
CA ILE A 92 7.01 0.98 9.94
C ILE A 92 5.49 0.83 10.00
N ILE A 93 4.81 1.86 9.50
CA ILE A 93 3.36 1.95 9.39
C ILE A 93 2.97 1.47 7.99
N LYS A 94 1.96 0.60 7.93
CA LYS A 94 1.48 -0.01 6.69
C LYS A 94 0.08 0.55 6.42
N ILE A 95 -0.15 1.17 5.26
CA ILE A 95 -1.40 1.89 4.99
C ILE A 95 -2.65 1.01 5.04
N ASP A 96 -2.49 -0.30 4.87
CA ASP A 96 -3.60 -1.24 4.87
C ASP A 96 -4.00 -1.72 6.28
N GLU A 97 -3.16 -1.54 7.30
CA GLU A 97 -3.51 -1.91 8.68
C GLU A 97 -4.70 -1.10 9.23
N PRO A 98 -4.80 0.24 9.02
CA PRO A 98 -6.01 0.99 9.34
C PRO A 98 -7.26 0.48 8.62
N PHE A 99 -7.13 0.09 7.34
CA PHE A 99 -8.23 -0.49 6.58
C PHE A 99 -8.63 -1.87 7.13
N PHE A 100 -7.67 -2.71 7.52
CA PHE A 100 -7.94 -4.00 8.15
C PHE A 100 -8.65 -3.85 9.50
N GLU A 101 -8.25 -2.86 10.30
CA GLU A 101 -8.93 -2.54 11.56
C GLU A 101 -10.39 -2.17 11.32
N MET A 102 -10.67 -1.35 10.30
CA MET A 102 -12.04 -1.03 9.90
C MET A 102 -12.83 -2.28 9.48
N LEU A 103 -12.28 -3.12 8.61
CA LEU A 103 -12.93 -4.35 8.14
C LEU A 103 -13.25 -5.33 9.28
N CYS A 104 -12.36 -5.44 10.27
CA CYS A 104 -12.55 -6.30 11.45
C CYS A 104 -13.69 -5.84 12.38
N ASN A 105 -14.18 -4.61 12.20
CA ASN A 105 -15.27 -4.04 12.99
C ASN A 105 -16.61 -4.00 12.26
N VAL A 106 -16.65 -4.37 10.97
CA VAL A 106 -17.89 -4.49 10.20
C VAL A 106 -18.52 -5.86 10.44
N GLN A 107 -19.82 -5.88 10.71
CA GLN A 107 -20.60 -7.11 10.89
C GLN A 107 -21.14 -7.63 9.56
N GLY A 108 -21.08 -8.95 9.36
CA GLY A 108 -21.64 -9.62 8.19
C GLY A 108 -20.70 -9.69 6.97
N PRO A 109 -21.20 -10.24 5.85
CA PRO A 109 -20.41 -10.45 4.64
C PRO A 109 -19.98 -9.13 3.98
N GLN A 110 -18.72 -9.06 3.56
CA GLN A 110 -18.13 -7.87 2.94
C GLN A 110 -17.54 -8.23 1.56
N THR A 111 -17.65 -7.32 0.58
CA THR A 111 -16.96 -7.50 -0.72
C THR A 111 -15.79 -6.52 -0.81
N ILE A 112 -14.58 -7.05 -1.00
CA ILE A 112 -13.36 -6.26 -1.19
C ILE A 112 -13.01 -6.26 -2.68
N LEU A 113 -12.87 -5.06 -3.22
CA LEU A 113 -12.55 -4.82 -4.62
C LEU A 113 -11.04 -4.60 -4.77
N PHE A 114 -10.43 -5.28 -5.73
CA PHE A 114 -9.03 -5.07 -6.11
C PHE A 114 -8.96 -4.69 -7.59
N THR A 115 -8.09 -3.73 -7.90
CA THR A 115 -7.80 -3.30 -9.27
C THR A 115 -6.58 -4.03 -9.83
N ASN A 116 -5.60 -4.37 -8.96
CA ASN A 116 -4.41 -5.12 -9.34
C ASN A 116 -4.50 -6.58 -8.82
N PRO A 117 -4.72 -7.59 -9.69
CA PRO A 117 -4.86 -8.98 -9.28
C PRO A 117 -3.61 -9.53 -8.59
N SER A 118 -2.42 -9.02 -8.91
CA SER A 118 -1.16 -9.49 -8.31
C SER A 118 -1.08 -9.21 -6.80
N THR A 119 -1.81 -8.19 -6.32
CA THR A 119 -1.78 -7.77 -4.92
C THR A 119 -2.84 -8.44 -4.05
N ALA A 120 -3.89 -9.00 -4.66
CA ALA A 120 -5.04 -9.51 -3.93
C ALA A 120 -4.68 -10.69 -3.01
N PRO A 121 -3.97 -11.75 -3.45
CA PRO A 121 -3.66 -12.89 -2.58
C PRO A 121 -2.84 -12.49 -1.35
N GLY A 122 -1.78 -11.69 -1.53
CA GLY A 122 -0.91 -11.25 -0.43
C GLY A 122 -1.60 -10.29 0.53
N THR A 123 -2.50 -9.44 0.04
CA THR A 123 -3.28 -8.53 0.88
C THR A 123 -4.32 -9.30 1.71
N VAL A 124 -5.02 -10.26 1.09
CA VAL A 124 -6.01 -11.12 1.77
C VAL A 124 -5.35 -12.01 2.82
N GLU A 125 -4.18 -12.59 2.54
CA GLU A 125 -3.41 -13.36 3.52
C GLU A 125 -3.07 -12.49 4.74
N ARG A 126 -2.63 -11.25 4.50
CA ARG A 126 -2.30 -10.31 5.58
C ARG A 126 -3.50 -9.86 6.37
N LEU A 127 -4.64 -9.59 5.73
CA LEU A 127 -5.91 -9.28 6.40
C LEU A 127 -6.35 -10.44 7.31
N ASN A 128 -6.34 -11.67 6.80
CA ASN A 128 -6.65 -12.86 7.61
C ASN A 128 -5.73 -12.98 8.83
N ARG A 129 -4.42 -12.79 8.64
CA ARG A 129 -3.44 -12.81 9.73
C ARG A 129 -3.67 -11.69 10.75
N PHE A 130 -4.03 -10.50 10.29
CA PHE A 130 -4.36 -9.35 11.14
C PHE A 130 -5.61 -9.65 11.98
N ALA A 131 -6.68 -10.15 11.36
CA ALA A 131 -7.91 -10.54 12.04
C ALA A 131 -7.68 -11.64 13.09
N GLN A 132 -6.89 -12.67 12.74
CA GLN A 132 -6.51 -13.74 13.67
C GLN A 132 -5.76 -13.20 14.90
N GLN A 133 -4.80 -12.28 14.72
CA GLN A 133 -4.07 -11.64 15.82
C GLN A 133 -4.97 -10.82 16.74
N LYS A 134 -6.07 -10.29 16.20
CA LYS A 134 -7.09 -9.53 16.92
C LYS A 134 -8.24 -10.39 17.45
N GLN A 135 -8.19 -11.72 17.26
CA GLN A 135 -9.26 -12.66 17.60
C GLN A 135 -10.61 -12.28 16.97
N LYS A 136 -10.57 -11.78 15.73
CA LYS A 136 -11.75 -11.40 14.94
C LYS A 136 -11.96 -12.43 13.84
N SER A 137 -13.23 -12.70 13.52
CA SER A 137 -13.63 -13.43 12.32
C SER A 137 -14.05 -12.42 11.26
N ILE A 138 -13.68 -12.68 10.01
CA ILE A 138 -14.05 -11.87 8.86
C ILE A 138 -14.74 -12.77 7.82
N ASP A 139 -15.81 -12.26 7.22
CA ASP A 139 -16.51 -12.90 6.12
C ASP A 139 -16.35 -12.01 4.89
N ILE A 140 -15.40 -12.38 4.03
CA ILE A 140 -15.01 -11.56 2.88
C ILE A 140 -15.17 -12.31 1.57
N LYS A 141 -15.70 -11.62 0.58
CA LYS A 141 -15.67 -11.97 -0.83
C LYS A 141 -14.67 -11.06 -1.54
N VAL A 142 -13.79 -11.63 -2.34
CA VAL A 142 -12.84 -10.87 -3.17
C VAL A 142 -13.40 -10.76 -4.58
N LEU A 143 -13.36 -9.57 -5.16
CA LEU A 143 -13.67 -9.33 -6.56
C LEU A 143 -12.55 -8.50 -7.20
N ILE A 144 -12.07 -8.98 -8.36
CA ILE A 144 -11.10 -8.25 -9.18
C ILE A 144 -11.87 -7.47 -10.23
N ILE A 145 -11.57 -6.18 -10.35
CA ILE A 145 -12.05 -5.37 -11.46
C ILE A 145 -10.94 -5.30 -12.49
N GLU A 146 -11.02 -6.20 -13.47
CA GLU A 146 -9.99 -6.35 -14.52
C GLU A 146 -9.74 -5.03 -15.26
N ASP A 147 -8.51 -4.87 -15.74
CA ASP A 147 -8.04 -3.74 -16.57
C ASP A 147 -8.15 -2.33 -15.94
N THR A 148 -8.63 -2.20 -14.70
CA THR A 148 -8.80 -0.88 -14.06
C THR A 148 -7.52 -0.31 -13.46
N PHE A 149 -6.56 -1.15 -13.08
CA PHE A 149 -5.30 -0.67 -12.50
C PHE A 149 -4.53 0.21 -13.48
N GLU A 150 -4.36 -0.24 -14.72
CA GLU A 150 -3.66 0.52 -15.77
C GLU A 150 -4.40 1.82 -16.12
N LEU A 151 -5.74 1.81 -16.10
CA LEU A 151 -6.54 3.01 -16.33
C LEU A 151 -6.35 4.05 -15.22
N ILE A 152 -6.28 3.62 -13.96
CA ILE A 152 -6.09 4.49 -12.80
C ILE A 152 -4.68 5.09 -12.77
N ILE A 153 -3.66 4.30 -13.11
CA ILE A 153 -2.25 4.72 -13.01
C ILE A 153 -1.78 5.55 -14.21
N SER A 154 -2.41 5.42 -15.39
CA SER A 154 -1.94 6.07 -16.62
C SER A 154 -2.28 7.57 -16.74
N ASP A 155 -2.74 8.25 -15.68
CA ASP A 155 -3.34 9.61 -15.70
C ASP A 155 -4.49 9.81 -16.72
N SER A 156 -4.79 8.81 -17.54
CA SER A 156 -5.81 8.84 -18.58
C SER A 156 -7.24 8.76 -18.03
N CYS A 157 -7.40 8.33 -16.78
CA CYS A 157 -8.67 8.42 -16.06
C CYS A 157 -9.12 9.89 -15.85
N PHE A 158 -8.19 10.84 -15.67
CA PHE A 158 -8.53 12.25 -15.52
C PHE A 158 -9.06 12.89 -16.81
N LEU A 159 -8.64 12.39 -17.98
CA LEU A 159 -9.17 12.84 -19.27
C LEU A 159 -10.48 12.11 -19.67
N GLY A 160 -10.71 10.89 -19.17
CA GLY A 160 -11.90 10.10 -19.47
C GLY A 160 -13.12 10.40 -18.59
N LEU A 161 -12.93 10.88 -17.35
CA LEU A 161 -14.03 11.16 -16.42
C LEU A 161 -14.88 12.39 -16.79
N PHE A 162 -14.41 13.26 -17.68
CA PHE A 162 -15.24 14.35 -18.25
C PHE A 162 -16.20 13.88 -19.36
N ASN A 163 -16.13 12.62 -19.81
CA ASN A 163 -16.98 12.10 -20.91
C ASN A 163 -17.96 10.99 -20.49
N PHE A 164 -18.00 10.57 -19.23
CA PHE A 164 -19.04 9.67 -18.73
C PHE A 164 -20.10 10.43 -17.94
N THR A 165 -20.92 11.22 -18.65
CA THR A 165 -22.29 11.47 -18.20
C THR A 165 -23.05 10.15 -18.22
N TYR A 166 -23.25 9.55 -17.05
CA TYR A 166 -24.21 8.47 -16.86
C TYR A 166 -25.61 8.98 -17.26
N ARG A 167 -26.14 8.48 -18.38
CA ARG A 167 -27.59 8.44 -18.59
C ARG A 167 -28.10 7.20 -17.86
N ILE A 168 -28.79 7.44 -16.75
CA ILE A 168 -29.76 6.52 -16.16
C ILE A 168 -30.92 6.35 -17.15
#